data_AF-A0A9E5I2P1-F1
#
_entry.id   AF-A0A9E5I2P1-F1
#
_cell.length_a   1.000
_cell.length_b   1.000
_cell.length_c   1.000
_cell.angle_alpha   90.00
_cell.angle_beta   90.00
_cell.angle_gamma   90.00
#
_symmetry.space_group_name_H-M   'P 1'
#
loop_
_entity.id
_entity.type
_entity.pdbx_description
1 polymer ?
#
loop_
_entity_poly.entity_id
_entity_poly.type
_entity_poly.pdbx_seq_one_letter_code
_entity_poly.pdbx_strand_id
1 'polypeptide(L)'
;MVTDLPIVKKDVVHYDVLIATPAFSFVPEYVTSLVETTKVLNEKGISYHLLHKSGSFIPSTREMVATDSFGHNWKTNEIGSGKYTYKKIFWIDSDIEWTPEQFLQIYESEHDIISGVYQTHPNGTVAVNFPDKFGRPQKTNKKDLLIDWDPIEVGGVGFGFVAMKHGVFEKMPRPWFKIRHILWEDEIGFEVNMGEDYAWCENAKDCGFKIMLDPQVKVLHHKGAVLRVE
;
A
#
# COMPACT_ATOMS: atom_id res chain seq x y z
N MET A 1 -27.25 -19.10 -11.67
CA MET A 1 -26.97 -18.18 -10.55
C MET A 1 -26.72 -16.82 -11.17
N VAL A 2 -27.65 -15.89 -10.98
CA VAL A 2 -27.52 -14.51 -11.47
C VAL A 2 -26.51 -13.85 -10.55
N THR A 3 -25.33 -13.56 -11.06
CA THR A 3 -24.35 -12.71 -10.38
C THR A 3 -24.90 -11.29 -10.43
N ASP A 4 -25.50 -10.83 -9.34
CA ASP A 4 -25.90 -9.43 -9.21
C ASP A 4 -24.63 -8.57 -9.30
N LEU A 5 -24.47 -7.90 -10.44
CA LEU A 5 -23.51 -6.82 -10.59
C LEU A 5 -23.87 -5.74 -9.55
N PRO A 6 -22.89 -5.16 -8.84
CA PRO A 6 -23.18 -4.16 -7.82
C PRO A 6 -23.97 -3.00 -8.43
N ILE A 7 -25.04 -2.60 -7.74
CA ILE A 7 -25.90 -1.47 -8.12
C ILE A 7 -25.03 -0.21 -8.10
N VAL A 8 -24.58 0.22 -9.28
CA VAL A 8 -23.91 1.52 -9.44
C VAL A 8 -24.97 2.59 -9.19
N LYS A 9 -24.88 3.27 -8.05
CA LYS A 9 -25.69 4.46 -7.77
C LYS A 9 -25.43 5.48 -8.88
N LYS A 10 -26.49 5.82 -9.63
CA LYS A 10 -26.44 6.49 -10.94
C LYS A 10 -25.83 7.92 -10.94
N ASP A 11 -25.43 8.45 -9.78
CA ASP A 11 -24.90 9.81 -9.60
C ASP A 11 -23.57 9.87 -8.82
N VAL A 12 -22.89 8.73 -8.64
CA VAL A 12 -21.62 8.66 -7.88
C VAL A 12 -20.44 8.68 -8.85
N VAL A 13 -19.51 9.61 -8.65
CA VAL A 13 -18.29 9.72 -9.47
C VAL A 13 -17.49 8.42 -9.40
N HIS A 14 -16.97 7.97 -10.55
CA HIS A 14 -16.07 6.83 -10.64
C HIS A 14 -14.64 7.31 -10.90
N TYR A 15 -13.66 6.72 -10.21
CA TYR A 15 -12.23 6.94 -10.43
C TYR A 15 -11.53 5.64 -10.80
N ASP A 16 -10.71 5.65 -11.85
CA ASP A 16 -9.90 4.48 -12.19
C ASP A 16 -8.85 4.20 -11.11
N VAL A 17 -8.29 5.24 -10.50
CA VAL A 17 -7.30 5.09 -9.44
C VAL A 17 -7.45 6.10 -8.30
N LEU A 18 -7.45 5.61 -7.07
CA LEU A 18 -7.24 6.42 -5.87
C LEU A 18 -5.76 6.39 -5.51
N ILE A 19 -5.16 7.53 -5.20
CA ILE A 19 -3.77 7.63 -4.73
C ILE A 19 -3.82 8.04 -3.26
N ALA A 20 -3.43 7.16 -2.36
CA ALA A 20 -3.57 7.30 -0.92
C ALA A 20 -2.22 7.49 -0.23
N THR A 21 -2.04 8.63 0.43
CA THR A 21 -0.77 9.00 1.07
C THR A 21 -0.99 9.61 2.44
N PRO A 22 -0.69 8.89 3.53
CA PRO A 22 -0.72 9.43 4.89
C PRO A 22 0.58 10.19 5.18
N ALA A 23 0.54 11.53 5.29
CA ALA A 23 1.78 12.30 5.49
C ALA A 23 1.54 13.69 6.10
N PHE A 24 2.59 14.30 6.66
CA PHE A 24 2.61 15.73 7.01
C PHE A 24 3.34 16.59 5.96
N SER A 25 4.23 15.96 5.22
CA SER A 25 5.15 16.59 4.28
C SER A 25 5.52 15.58 3.21
N PHE A 26 5.93 16.07 2.05
CA PHE A 26 6.36 15.25 0.92
C PHE A 26 7.79 15.60 0.56
N VAL A 27 8.58 14.60 0.18
CA VAL A 27 9.87 14.87 -0.48
C VAL A 27 9.61 15.48 -1.87
N PRO A 28 10.48 16.38 -2.37
CA PRO A 28 10.30 16.98 -3.69
C PRO A 28 10.10 15.95 -4.80
N GLU A 29 10.78 14.81 -4.70
CA GLU A 29 10.75 13.72 -5.67
C GLU A 29 9.37 13.05 -5.74
N TYR A 30 8.68 12.87 -4.61
CA TYR A 30 7.29 12.39 -4.58
C TYR A 30 6.38 13.32 -5.41
N VAL A 31 6.55 14.64 -5.26
CA VAL A 31 5.73 15.63 -5.96
C VAL A 31 6.00 15.56 -7.47
N THR A 32 7.26 15.47 -7.87
CA THR A 32 7.66 15.29 -9.26
C THR A 32 7.03 14.02 -9.85
N SER A 33 7.20 12.88 -9.18
CA SER A 33 6.61 11.60 -9.60
C SER A 33 5.08 11.67 -9.73
N LEU A 34 4.40 12.33 -8.80
CA LEU A 34 2.94 12.51 -8.85
C LEU A 34 2.52 13.38 -10.04
N VAL A 35 3.20 14.50 -10.30
CA VAL A 35 2.88 15.38 -11.44
C VAL A 35 3.11 14.67 -12.77
N GLU A 36 4.22 13.96 -12.92
CA GLU A 36 4.50 13.19 -14.14
C GLU A 36 3.51 12.05 -14.34
N THR A 37 3.19 11.32 -13.26
CA THR A 37 2.19 10.24 -13.31
C THR A 37 0.84 10.77 -13.71
N THR A 38 0.35 11.84 -13.07
CA THR A 38 -0.98 12.41 -13.37
C THR A 38 -1.07 12.96 -14.78
N LYS A 39 0.02 13.50 -15.34
CA LYS A 39 0.08 13.86 -16.77
C LYS A 39 -0.16 12.64 -17.66
N VAL A 40 0.56 11.54 -17.43
CA VAL A 40 0.41 10.30 -18.22
C VAL A 40 -0.98 9.67 -18.04
N LEU A 41 -1.53 9.71 -16.82
CA LEU A 41 -2.90 9.24 -16.56
C LEU A 41 -3.93 10.05 -17.36
N ASN A 42 -3.80 11.38 -17.40
CA ASN A 42 -4.66 12.25 -18.20
C ASN A 42 -4.53 11.94 -19.72
N GLU A 43 -3.31 11.76 -20.22
CA GLU A 43 -3.05 11.38 -21.62
C GLU A 43 -3.68 10.02 -21.99
N LYS A 44 -3.75 9.08 -21.04
CA LYS A 44 -4.39 7.76 -21.19
C LYS A 44 -5.89 7.76 -20.87
N GLY A 45 -6.46 8.89 -20.44
CA GLY A 45 -7.87 8.98 -20.02
C GLY A 45 -8.20 8.19 -18.74
N ILE A 46 -7.19 7.93 -17.89
CA ILE A 46 -7.34 7.23 -16.61
C ILE A 46 -7.66 8.27 -15.53
N SER A 47 -8.86 8.24 -15.00
CA SER A 47 -9.33 9.18 -13.97
C SER A 47 -8.72 8.87 -12.60
N TYR A 48 -8.41 9.90 -11.81
CA TYR A 48 -7.76 9.71 -10.51
C TYR A 48 -8.27 10.66 -9.42
N HIS A 49 -8.06 10.25 -8.16
CA HIS A 49 -8.36 11.06 -6.99
C HIS A 49 -7.29 10.87 -5.90
N LEU A 50 -6.81 11.98 -5.32
CA LEU A 50 -5.80 11.97 -4.26
C LEU A 50 -6.47 11.95 -2.88
N LEU A 51 -6.12 10.95 -2.08
CA LEU A 51 -6.51 10.80 -0.68
C LEU A 51 -5.32 11.08 0.21
N HIS A 52 -5.43 12.16 0.98
CA HIS A 52 -4.37 12.57 1.89
C HIS A 52 -4.94 13.04 3.22
N LYS A 53 -4.31 12.61 4.31
CA LYS A 53 -4.53 13.05 5.69
C LYS A 53 -3.22 12.94 6.45
N SER A 54 -3.10 13.70 7.54
CA SER A 54 -1.93 13.70 8.41
C SER A 54 -2.33 13.32 9.83
N GLY A 55 -1.41 12.71 10.57
CA GLY A 55 -1.66 12.31 11.96
C GLY A 55 -0.48 11.56 12.55
N SER A 56 -0.25 11.72 13.86
CA SER A 56 0.89 11.14 14.56
C SER A 56 0.80 9.63 14.79
N PHE A 57 -0.39 9.06 14.63
CA PHE A 57 -0.63 7.63 14.81
C PHE A 57 -1.06 6.99 13.48
N ILE A 58 -0.08 6.42 12.77
CA ILE A 58 -0.20 5.99 11.38
C ILE A 58 -1.37 5.02 11.12
N PRO A 59 -1.65 4.00 11.96
CA PRO A 59 -2.80 3.12 11.73
C PRO A 59 -4.12 3.90 11.64
N SER A 60 -4.33 4.84 12.56
CA SER A 60 -5.50 5.73 12.51
C SER A 60 -5.47 6.69 11.32
N THR A 61 -4.30 7.22 10.96
CA THR A 61 -4.16 8.07 9.78
C THR A 61 -4.52 7.33 8.51
N ARG A 62 -4.06 6.09 8.33
CA ARG A 62 -4.42 5.23 7.19
C ARG A 62 -5.91 4.94 7.16
N GLU A 63 -6.55 4.66 8.30
CA GLU A 63 -8.03 4.54 8.36
C GLU A 63 -8.74 5.80 7.87
N MET A 64 -8.29 6.98 8.31
CA MET A 64 -8.86 8.28 7.90
C MET A 64 -8.62 8.60 6.42
N VAL A 65 -7.46 8.24 5.88
CA VAL A 65 -7.18 8.32 4.43
C VAL A 65 -8.12 7.40 3.67
N ALA A 66 -8.22 6.13 4.10
CA ALA A 66 -9.05 5.11 3.46
C ALA A 66 -10.53 5.50 3.44
N THR A 67 -11.07 6.06 4.53
CA THR A 67 -12.46 6.52 4.58
C THR A 67 -12.67 7.94 4.06
N ASP A 68 -11.60 8.61 3.63
CA ASP A 68 -11.57 10.03 3.26
C ASP A 68 -12.30 10.93 4.27
N SER A 69 -11.87 10.88 5.52
CA SER A 69 -12.48 11.65 6.61
C SER A 69 -11.41 12.23 7.55
N PHE A 70 -11.76 13.27 8.31
CA PHE A 70 -10.88 13.88 9.33
C PHE A 70 -11.05 13.26 10.72
N GLY A 71 -11.88 12.22 10.82
CA GLY A 71 -12.06 11.41 12.02
C GLY A 71 -12.50 10.01 11.62
N HIS A 72 -12.46 9.06 12.53
CA HIS A 72 -12.79 7.68 12.20
C HIS A 72 -14.27 7.52 11.83
N ASN A 73 -14.52 6.94 10.65
CA ASN A 73 -15.84 6.49 10.25
C ASN A 73 -15.96 4.97 10.46
N TRP A 74 -16.31 4.56 11.68
CA TRP A 74 -16.45 3.14 12.03
C TRP A 74 -17.75 2.49 11.52
N LYS A 75 -18.67 3.29 10.95
CA LYS A 75 -19.96 2.81 10.42
C LYS A 75 -19.88 2.36 8.95
N THR A 76 -18.82 2.73 8.23
CA THR A 76 -18.60 2.32 6.84
C THR A 76 -17.66 1.12 6.75
N ASN A 77 -17.77 0.33 5.68
CA ASN A 77 -16.74 -0.60 5.25
C ASN A 77 -16.29 -0.35 3.80
N GLU A 78 -16.57 0.83 3.28
CA GLU A 78 -16.24 1.25 1.91
C GLU A 78 -15.13 2.30 1.95
N ILE A 79 -14.14 2.16 1.07
CA ILE A 79 -13.17 3.22 0.80
C ILE A 79 -13.91 4.49 0.33
N GLY A 80 -13.45 5.65 0.79
CA GLY A 80 -14.08 6.94 0.51
C GLY A 80 -15.44 7.16 1.18
N SER A 81 -15.89 6.25 2.06
CA SER A 81 -17.20 6.32 2.73
C SER A 81 -18.39 6.46 1.77
N GLY A 82 -18.33 5.82 0.60
CA GLY A 82 -19.40 5.85 -0.40
C GLY A 82 -19.54 7.16 -1.19
N LYS A 83 -18.57 8.08 -1.09
CA LYS A 83 -18.56 9.35 -1.84
C LYS A 83 -18.28 9.17 -3.34
N TYR A 84 -17.54 8.12 -3.69
CA TYR A 84 -17.16 7.76 -5.06
C TYR A 84 -16.97 6.25 -5.14
N THR A 85 -16.96 5.73 -6.37
CA THR A 85 -16.52 4.36 -6.67
C THR A 85 -15.14 4.39 -7.28
N TYR A 86 -14.43 3.26 -7.25
CA TYR A 86 -13.09 3.20 -7.81
C TYR A 86 -12.73 1.82 -8.37
N LYS A 87 -11.68 1.76 -9.21
CA LYS A 87 -11.14 0.49 -9.73
C LYS A 87 -9.95 -0.01 -8.92
N LYS A 88 -8.95 0.85 -8.64
CA LYS A 88 -7.79 0.52 -7.79
C LYS A 88 -7.46 1.62 -6.78
N ILE A 89 -6.92 1.25 -5.63
CA ILE A 89 -6.30 2.19 -4.68
C ILE A 89 -4.81 1.88 -4.59
N PHE A 90 -3.99 2.92 -4.77
CA PHE A 90 -2.55 2.89 -4.56
C PHE A 90 -2.24 3.51 -3.21
N TRP A 91 -1.46 2.82 -2.40
CA TRP A 91 -0.81 3.37 -1.22
C TRP A 91 0.62 3.71 -1.57
N ILE A 92 0.97 4.99 -1.37
CA ILE A 92 2.30 5.52 -1.64
C ILE A 92 2.73 6.37 -0.45
N ASP A 93 3.85 6.03 0.17
CA ASP A 93 4.42 6.82 1.26
C ASP A 93 5.05 8.11 0.69
N SER A 94 5.06 9.18 1.48
CA SER A 94 5.44 10.53 1.02
C SER A 94 6.94 10.74 0.77
N ASP A 95 7.75 9.73 1.03
CA ASP A 95 9.20 9.66 0.84
C ASP A 95 9.59 8.64 -0.26
N ILE A 96 8.62 8.21 -1.07
CA ILE A 96 8.83 7.33 -2.21
C ILE A 96 8.90 8.14 -3.51
N GLU A 97 9.82 7.77 -4.38
CA GLU A 97 9.98 8.29 -5.74
C GLU A 97 9.83 7.16 -6.75
N TRP A 98 9.04 7.41 -7.79
CA TRP A 98 8.71 6.43 -8.83
C TRP A 98 8.65 7.11 -10.21
N THR A 99 8.68 6.31 -11.28
CA THR A 99 8.38 6.79 -12.64
C THR A 99 6.95 6.45 -13.06
N PRO A 100 6.36 7.19 -14.02
CA PRO A 100 5.02 6.86 -14.54
C PRO A 100 4.91 5.42 -15.07
N GLU A 101 5.97 4.89 -15.68
CA GLU A 101 6.02 3.51 -16.19
C GLU A 101 5.90 2.49 -15.05
N GLN A 102 6.62 2.73 -13.94
CA GLN A 102 6.55 1.89 -12.74
C GLN A 102 5.15 1.89 -12.14
N PHE A 103 4.50 3.07 -12.06
CA PHE A 103 3.13 3.19 -11.61
C PHE A 103 2.17 2.43 -12.52
N LEU A 104 2.29 2.59 -13.84
CA LEU A 104 1.44 1.94 -14.82
C LEU A 104 1.60 0.43 -14.81
N GLN A 105 2.81 -0.10 -14.64
CA GLN A 105 3.05 -1.54 -14.53
C GLN A 105 2.25 -2.16 -13.37
N ILE A 106 2.24 -1.51 -12.20
CA ILE A 106 1.42 -1.95 -11.06
C ILE A 106 -0.08 -1.74 -11.34
N TYR A 107 -0.45 -0.64 -12.01
CA TYR A 107 -1.85 -0.32 -12.32
C TYR A 107 -2.46 -1.30 -13.35
N GLU A 108 -1.66 -1.79 -14.29
CA GLU A 108 -2.08 -2.73 -15.34
C GLU A 108 -2.08 -4.20 -14.87
N SER A 109 -1.43 -4.50 -13.73
CA SER A 109 -1.44 -5.85 -13.15
C SER A 109 -2.85 -6.37 -12.82
N GLU A 110 -3.11 -7.63 -13.14
CA GLU A 110 -4.41 -8.26 -12.86
C GLU A 110 -4.53 -8.87 -11.46
N HIS A 111 -3.49 -8.78 -10.64
CA HIS A 111 -3.52 -9.27 -9.27
C HIS A 111 -4.40 -8.38 -8.37
N ASP A 112 -5.06 -8.98 -7.39
CA ASP A 112 -5.90 -8.27 -6.43
C ASP A 112 -5.07 -7.32 -5.54
N ILE A 113 -3.87 -7.75 -5.16
CA ILE A 113 -2.89 -7.00 -4.36
C ILE A 113 -1.54 -7.15 -5.04
N ILE A 114 -0.89 -6.03 -5.37
CA ILE A 114 0.41 -6.02 -6.05
C ILE A 114 1.27 -4.85 -5.57
N SER A 115 2.52 -5.13 -5.24
CA SER A 115 3.48 -4.13 -4.74
C SER A 115 4.71 -4.03 -5.65
N GLY A 116 5.31 -2.84 -5.70
CA GLY A 116 6.71 -2.68 -6.09
C GLY A 116 7.64 -2.93 -4.89
N VAL A 117 8.94 -2.94 -5.13
CA VAL A 117 9.98 -3.12 -4.11
C VAL A 117 10.73 -1.82 -3.85
N TYR A 118 11.00 -1.55 -2.57
CA TYR A 118 11.85 -0.45 -2.12
C TYR A 118 12.70 -0.85 -0.92
N GLN A 119 13.88 -0.24 -0.81
CA GLN A 119 14.85 -0.55 0.24
C GLN A 119 14.53 0.24 1.52
N THR A 120 14.45 -0.43 2.67
CA THR A 120 14.12 0.21 3.96
C THR A 120 15.34 0.47 4.83
N HIS A 121 16.51 -0.08 4.49
CA HIS A 121 17.73 0.10 5.28
C HIS A 121 19.00 0.05 4.41
N PRO A 122 20.07 0.82 4.72
CA PRO A 122 21.30 0.86 3.91
C PRO A 122 21.98 -0.49 3.66
N ASN A 123 21.76 -1.49 4.53
CA ASN A 123 22.29 -2.85 4.39
C ASN A 123 21.56 -3.70 3.32
N GLY A 124 20.58 -3.14 2.61
CA GLY A 124 19.85 -3.82 1.55
C GLY A 124 18.55 -4.50 1.97
N THR A 125 18.10 -4.36 3.22
CA THR A 125 16.76 -4.81 3.63
C THR A 125 15.69 -4.09 2.81
N VAL A 126 14.67 -4.83 2.36
CA VAL A 126 13.52 -4.30 1.59
C VAL A 126 12.22 -4.37 2.39
N ALA A 127 11.20 -3.64 1.94
CA ALA A 127 9.85 -3.64 2.55
C ALA A 127 9.00 -4.84 2.13
N VAL A 128 9.57 -6.03 2.20
CA VAL A 128 8.92 -7.30 1.83
C VAL A 128 9.34 -8.36 2.84
N ASN A 129 8.44 -9.27 3.17
CA ASN A 129 8.78 -10.48 3.93
C ASN A 129 8.38 -11.74 3.18
N PHE A 130 9.22 -12.78 3.29
CA PHE A 130 8.83 -14.15 3.04
C PHE A 130 8.54 -14.82 4.39
N PRO A 131 7.45 -15.59 4.52
CA PRO A 131 7.18 -16.30 5.76
C PRO A 131 8.15 -17.49 5.90
N ASP A 132 8.54 -17.78 7.14
CA ASP A 132 9.25 -19.01 7.45
C ASP A 132 8.33 -20.25 7.38
N LYS A 133 8.89 -21.44 7.62
CA LYS A 133 8.13 -22.70 7.64
C LYS A 133 7.00 -22.75 8.70
N PHE A 134 7.01 -21.83 9.66
CA PHE A 134 6.00 -21.67 10.71
C PHE A 134 5.09 -20.45 10.46
N GLY A 135 5.20 -19.79 9.29
CA GLY A 135 4.41 -18.62 8.93
C GLY A 135 4.93 -17.29 9.50
N ARG A 136 6.08 -17.28 10.18
CA ARG A 136 6.61 -16.06 10.81
C ARG A 136 7.28 -15.15 9.77
N PRO A 137 7.06 -13.82 9.80
CA PRO A 137 7.64 -12.92 8.83
C PRO A 137 9.18 -12.85 8.97
N GLN A 138 9.91 -13.08 7.89
CA GLN A 138 11.37 -12.91 7.85
C GLN A 138 11.78 -11.63 7.12
N LYS A 139 12.90 -11.04 7.54
CA LYS A 139 13.51 -9.91 6.82
C LYS A 139 14.05 -10.40 5.48
N THR A 140 13.64 -9.75 4.39
CA THR A 140 14.15 -10.01 3.04
C THR A 140 15.22 -8.99 2.66
N ASN A 141 16.26 -9.44 1.95
CA ASN A 141 17.26 -8.56 1.35
C ASN A 141 17.00 -8.41 -0.16
N LYS A 142 17.38 -7.27 -0.74
CA LYS A 142 17.28 -7.05 -2.19
C LYS A 142 17.96 -8.12 -3.04
N LYS A 143 18.99 -8.79 -2.49
CA LYS A 143 19.69 -9.90 -3.15
C LYS A 143 18.79 -11.10 -3.41
N ASP A 144 17.80 -11.32 -2.56
CA ASP A 144 16.87 -12.45 -2.63
C ASP A 144 15.85 -12.29 -3.76
N LEU A 145 15.73 -11.07 -4.33
CA LEU A 145 14.80 -10.72 -5.40
C LEU A 145 15.49 -10.51 -6.76
N LEU A 146 16.79 -10.83 -6.87
CA LEU A 146 17.58 -10.52 -8.06
C LEU A 146 17.29 -11.41 -9.27
N ILE A 147 16.76 -12.61 -9.04
CA ILE A 147 16.56 -13.63 -10.08
C ILE A 147 15.10 -13.75 -10.55
N ASP A 148 14.19 -13.05 -9.89
CA ASP A 148 12.76 -13.08 -10.22
C ASP A 148 12.42 -12.00 -11.24
N TRP A 149 11.72 -12.41 -12.31
CA TRP A 149 11.30 -11.53 -13.39
C TRP A 149 9.80 -11.31 -13.41
N ASP A 150 9.04 -12.34 -13.06
CA ASP A 150 7.59 -12.30 -12.97
C ASP A 150 7.13 -11.96 -11.54
N PRO A 151 5.89 -11.47 -11.36
CA PRO A 151 5.32 -11.27 -10.04
C PRO A 151 5.33 -12.54 -9.19
N ILE A 152 5.81 -12.44 -7.95
CA ILE A 152 5.93 -13.55 -7.00
C ILE A 152 5.00 -13.36 -5.80
N GLU A 153 4.50 -14.46 -5.24
CA GLU A 153 3.71 -14.43 -4.01
C GLU A 153 4.64 -14.23 -2.80
N VAL A 154 4.29 -13.28 -1.93
CA VAL A 154 5.08 -12.92 -0.74
C VAL A 154 4.23 -12.97 0.52
N GLY A 155 4.88 -13.03 1.69
CA GLY A 155 4.19 -13.05 2.98
C GLY A 155 3.52 -11.72 3.33
N GLY A 156 4.06 -10.62 2.83
CA GLY A 156 3.60 -9.27 3.12
C GLY A 156 4.55 -8.22 2.55
N VAL A 157 4.03 -7.00 2.46
CA VAL A 157 4.68 -5.84 1.84
C VAL A 157 4.45 -4.61 2.70
N GLY A 158 5.38 -3.66 2.65
CA GLY A 158 5.16 -2.32 3.18
C GLY A 158 4.20 -1.51 2.31
N PHE A 159 3.58 -0.48 2.89
CA PHE A 159 2.57 0.32 2.21
C PHE A 159 3.12 1.51 1.41
N GLY A 160 4.43 1.54 1.17
CA GLY A 160 5.10 2.63 0.46
C GLY A 160 4.89 2.61 -1.04
N PHE A 161 4.56 1.47 -1.65
CA PHE A 161 4.22 1.40 -3.08
C PHE A 161 3.43 0.12 -3.42
N VAL A 162 2.17 0.08 -3.01
CA VAL A 162 1.29 -1.09 -3.19
C VAL A 162 -0.08 -0.68 -3.73
N ALA A 163 -0.66 -1.48 -4.60
CA ALA A 163 -2.00 -1.27 -5.13
C ALA A 163 -2.93 -2.44 -4.84
N MET A 164 -4.19 -2.12 -4.62
CA MET A 164 -5.27 -3.09 -4.38
C MET A 164 -6.43 -2.81 -5.33
N LYS A 165 -7.04 -3.86 -5.86
CA LYS A 165 -8.33 -3.76 -6.56
C LYS A 165 -9.45 -3.37 -5.59
N HIS A 166 -10.46 -2.66 -6.11
CA HIS A 166 -11.72 -2.47 -5.39
C HIS A 166 -12.28 -3.82 -4.93
N GLY A 167 -12.79 -3.87 -3.70
CA GLY A 167 -13.33 -5.08 -3.08
C GLY A 167 -12.34 -5.78 -2.16
N VAL A 168 -11.03 -5.47 -2.22
CA VAL A 168 -10.05 -6.04 -1.27
C VAL A 168 -10.32 -5.53 0.14
N PHE A 169 -10.33 -4.20 0.33
CA PHE A 169 -10.63 -3.58 1.62
C PHE A 169 -12.05 -3.92 2.08
N GLU A 170 -13.04 -3.86 1.19
CA GLU A 170 -14.46 -4.09 1.50
C GLU A 170 -14.75 -5.54 1.93
N LYS A 171 -13.92 -6.52 1.56
CA LYS A 171 -14.04 -7.91 2.01
C LYS A 171 -13.32 -8.18 3.33
N MET A 172 -12.47 -7.26 3.78
CA MET A 172 -11.73 -7.38 5.03
C MET A 172 -12.52 -6.77 6.20
N PRO A 173 -12.43 -7.36 7.42
CA PRO A 173 -13.07 -6.78 8.60
C PRO A 173 -12.35 -5.53 9.10
N ARG A 174 -13.09 -4.53 9.56
CA ARG A 174 -12.55 -3.34 10.24
C ARG A 174 -12.01 -3.67 11.65
N PRO A 175 -11.10 -2.84 12.21
CA PRO A 175 -10.30 -1.86 11.47
C PRO A 175 -9.36 -2.57 10.47
N TRP A 176 -9.14 -1.96 9.31
CA TRP A 176 -8.21 -2.46 8.30
C TRP A 176 -6.77 -2.40 8.80
N PHE A 177 -6.39 -1.32 9.48
CA PHE A 177 -5.04 -1.12 10.01
C PHE A 177 -5.02 -1.34 11.53
N LYS A 178 -4.62 -2.54 11.93
CA LYS A 178 -4.52 -2.96 13.33
C LYS A 178 -3.08 -2.85 13.82
N ILE A 179 -2.90 -2.56 15.11
CA ILE A 179 -1.66 -2.93 15.79
C ILE A 179 -1.78 -4.41 16.14
N ARG A 180 -0.79 -5.21 15.73
CA ARG A 180 -0.66 -6.62 16.13
C ARG A 180 0.65 -6.81 16.88
N HIS A 181 0.66 -7.73 17.83
CA HIS A 181 1.86 -8.15 18.54
C HIS A 181 2.27 -9.53 18.03
N ILE A 182 3.58 -9.79 18.00
CA ILE A 182 4.13 -11.10 17.68
C ILE A 182 5.16 -11.48 18.74
N LEU A 183 5.06 -12.71 19.23
CA LEU A 183 6.01 -13.26 20.19
C LEU A 183 7.18 -13.93 19.44
N TRP A 184 8.39 -13.43 19.67
CA TRP A 184 9.62 -14.02 19.15
C TRP A 184 10.30 -14.82 20.27
N GLU A 185 9.72 -15.96 20.65
CA GLU A 185 10.22 -16.80 21.75
C GLU A 185 11.68 -17.21 21.54
N ASP A 186 12.05 -17.58 20.32
CA ASP A 186 13.36 -18.14 19.98
C ASP A 186 14.49 -17.09 19.95
N GLU A 187 14.19 -15.79 19.83
CA GLU A 187 15.19 -14.74 19.64
C GLU A 187 15.18 -13.66 20.74
N ILE A 188 14.00 -13.26 21.19
CA ILE A 188 13.81 -12.03 21.98
C ILE A 188 13.13 -12.32 23.32
N GLY A 189 12.31 -13.38 23.40
CA GLY A 189 11.67 -13.82 24.64
C GLY A 189 10.54 -12.92 25.15
N PHE A 190 10.09 -11.94 24.36
CA PHE A 190 8.93 -11.09 24.67
C PHE A 190 8.19 -10.64 23.40
N GLU A 191 6.95 -10.16 23.57
CA GLU A 191 6.12 -9.67 22.46
C GLU A 191 6.66 -8.37 21.87
N VAL A 192 6.78 -8.32 20.54
CA VAL A 192 7.16 -7.12 19.79
C VAL A 192 6.00 -6.63 18.93
N ASN A 193 5.96 -5.32 18.70
CA ASN A 193 4.99 -4.72 17.78
C ASN A 193 5.30 -5.15 16.34
N MET A 194 4.27 -5.61 15.64
CA MET A 194 4.27 -5.76 14.20
C MET A 194 3.81 -4.46 13.57
N GLY A 195 4.50 -4.01 12.51
CA GLY A 195 4.07 -2.85 11.72
C GLY A 195 2.66 -3.04 11.18
N GLU A 196 1.90 -1.95 11.07
CA GLU A 196 0.50 -1.97 10.66
C GLU A 196 0.32 -2.48 9.22
N ASP A 197 1.31 -2.23 8.36
CA ASP A 197 1.39 -2.72 6.99
C ASP A 197 1.36 -4.25 6.94
N TYR A 198 2.23 -4.89 7.73
CA TYR A 198 2.29 -6.35 7.83
C TYR A 198 1.06 -6.90 8.53
N ALA A 199 0.51 -6.19 9.53
CA ALA A 199 -0.75 -6.56 10.17
C ALA A 199 -1.93 -6.55 9.19
N TRP A 200 -1.95 -5.58 8.27
CA TRP A 200 -2.91 -5.54 7.18
C TRP A 200 -2.71 -6.71 6.22
N CYS A 201 -1.46 -7.02 5.85
CA CYS A 201 -1.12 -8.13 4.97
C CYS A 201 -1.58 -9.49 5.53
N GLU A 202 -1.35 -9.76 6.82
CA GLU A 202 -1.86 -10.96 7.48
C GLU A 202 -3.40 -11.03 7.42
N ASN A 203 -4.08 -9.92 7.70
CA ASN A 203 -5.54 -9.87 7.63
C ASN A 203 -6.07 -10.10 6.21
N ALA A 204 -5.37 -9.62 5.18
CA ALA A 204 -5.73 -9.86 3.78
C ALA A 204 -5.59 -11.35 3.44
N LYS A 205 -4.52 -12.01 3.89
CA LYS A 205 -4.33 -13.46 3.73
C LYS A 205 -5.38 -14.27 4.51
N ASP A 206 -5.73 -13.86 5.72
CA ASP A 206 -6.82 -14.45 6.51
C ASP A 206 -8.16 -14.40 5.74
N CYS A 207 -8.33 -13.41 4.86
CA CYS A 207 -9.50 -13.25 3.98
C CYS A 207 -9.34 -13.97 2.62
N GLY A 208 -8.27 -14.73 2.40
CA GLY A 208 -8.03 -15.52 1.20
C GLY A 208 -7.35 -14.78 0.03
N PHE A 209 -6.84 -13.57 0.26
CA PHE A 209 -6.09 -12.84 -0.76
C PHE A 209 -4.62 -13.27 -0.82
N LYS A 210 -4.08 -13.26 -2.04
CA LYS A 210 -2.65 -13.40 -2.29
C LYS A 210 -2.01 -12.03 -2.40
N ILE A 211 -0.84 -11.88 -1.80
CA ILE A 211 -0.04 -10.66 -1.89
C ILE A 211 1.07 -10.91 -2.88
N MET A 212 1.06 -10.13 -3.95
CA MET A 212 2.02 -10.27 -5.03
C MET A 212 3.03 -9.13 -4.98
N LEU A 213 4.27 -9.42 -5.33
CA LEU A 213 5.34 -8.46 -5.51
C LEU A 213 5.81 -8.52 -6.95
N ASP A 214 5.86 -7.39 -7.64
CA ASP A 214 6.56 -7.27 -8.92
C ASP A 214 8.03 -6.89 -8.64
N PRO A 215 8.99 -7.82 -8.81
CA PRO A 215 10.40 -7.57 -8.52
C PRO A 215 11.05 -6.61 -9.53
N GLN A 216 10.42 -6.31 -10.67
CA GLN A 216 10.93 -5.38 -11.68
C GLN A 216 10.56 -3.93 -11.36
N VAL A 217 9.50 -3.70 -10.59
CA VAL A 217 9.10 -2.36 -10.14
C VAL A 217 9.90 -1.96 -8.91
N LYS A 218 11.08 -1.36 -9.13
CA LYS A 218 12.01 -0.93 -8.08
C LYS A 218 11.93 0.59 -7.89
N VAL A 219 11.21 1.03 -6.86
CA VAL A 219 11.04 2.46 -6.54
C VAL A 219 12.09 2.93 -5.53
N LEU A 220 12.37 4.23 -5.52
CA LEU A 220 13.36 4.83 -4.63
C LEU A 220 12.71 5.26 -3.31
N HIS A 221 13.44 5.12 -2.21
CA HIS A 221 12.98 5.50 -0.87
C HIS A 221 13.99 6.47 -0.25
N HIS A 222 13.50 7.68 0.00
CA HIS A 222 14.30 8.81 0.47
C HIS A 222 14.45 8.80 1.98
N LYS A 223 15.69 8.69 2.46
CA LYS A 223 16.03 8.88 3.86
C LYS A 223 16.82 10.17 4.03
N GLY A 224 16.21 11.16 4.68
CA GLY A 224 16.79 12.49 4.83
C GLY A 224 17.99 12.53 5.79
N ALA A 225 18.85 13.52 5.58
CA ALA A 225 19.90 13.94 6.51
C ALA A 225 19.71 15.41 6.88
N VAL A 226 19.98 15.77 8.14
CA VAL A 226 19.96 17.18 8.58
C VAL A 226 21.37 17.73 8.47
N LEU A 227 21.53 18.80 7.68
CA LEU A 227 22.80 19.51 7.57
C LEU A 227 22.84 20.64 8.59
N ARG A 228 23.95 20.75 9.31
CA ARG A 228 24.24 21.86 10.22
C ARG A 228 25.55 22.50 9.79
N VAL A 229 25.55 23.82 9.64
CA VAL A 229 26.79 24.59 9.64
C VAL A 229 27.15 24.76 11.12
N GLU A 230 28.29 24.21 11.54
CA GLU A 230 28.80 24.37 12.90
C GLU A 230 29.08 25.84 13.23
#